data_AF-A0A2N2APN8-F1
#
_entry.id   AF-A0A2N2APN8-F1
#
_cell.length_a   1.000
_cell.length_b   1.000
_cell.length_c   1.000
_cell.angle_alpha   90.00
_cell.angle_beta   90.00
_cell.angle_gamma   90.00
#
_symmetry.space_group_name_H-M   'P 1'
#
loop_
_entity.id
_entity.type
_entity.pdbx_description
1 polymer ?
#
loop_
_entity_poly.entity_id
_entity_poly.type
_entity_poly.pdbx_seq_one_letter_code
_entity_poly.pdbx_strand_id
1 'polypeptide(L)'
;MDNGQLTMESGEWRVESGEWRVLYALRAPRGSEEFAGANSRLYKKTASLLSLLSPQIYAGKISFLSNSPFILLNNNEHESSVITMPRSKGKDMCEIFGFTPDDLTSECRNYWAREICPFIGTKCTKYNHDKSLIYGVCSVVTSNQETIICPKRLYAESYKTLRDVCADAFGYLPLYLVNEVKTLELVKEKPNEFVVAFGQNSGREIQVGSSRNKLSMDWVLVRVVDGKAFEIAGVEVQSIDITNNYRTIWEAYRNLESNPNISIPVSTHGMNWANVHKRLIPQIIRKGQIYADSKLATKGMYFILPDTVYSRFEDIVGHTTPKALPGKGILSVFTYSLGKSVDRGKIRNLERTRIIRVSLEEFALNFISGGKIPGSSLDEAVEQQVLNLLKN
;
A
#
# COMPACT_ATOMS: atom_id res chain seq x y z
N MET A 1 50.48 -10.33 -0.31
CA MET A 1 49.43 -11.29 -0.69
C MET A 1 49.21 -12.15 0.54
N ASP A 2 48.07 -12.01 1.19
CA ASP A 2 47.56 -12.99 2.14
C ASP A 2 46.04 -12.96 2.02
N ASN A 3 45.53 -14.00 1.36
CA ASN A 3 44.14 -14.09 0.95
C ASN A 3 43.38 -14.80 2.08
N GLY A 4 42.87 -14.04 3.05
CA GLY A 4 41.99 -14.59 4.08
C GLY A 4 40.73 -15.17 3.43
N GLN A 5 40.60 -16.50 3.43
CA GLN A 5 39.37 -17.17 3.00
C GLN A 5 38.30 -17.04 4.09
N LEU A 6 37.17 -16.41 3.75
CA LEU A 6 35.95 -16.45 4.55
C LEU A 6 35.22 -17.77 4.27
N THR A 7 35.02 -18.59 5.29
CA THR A 7 34.19 -19.79 5.21
C THR A 7 32.87 -19.55 5.93
N MET A 8 31.75 -19.83 5.25
CA MET A 8 30.40 -19.73 5.81
C MET A 8 30.14 -20.91 6.75
N GLU A 9 29.88 -20.64 8.03
CA GLU A 9 29.67 -21.70 9.03
C GLU A 9 28.19 -22.08 9.17
N SER A 10 27.29 -21.10 9.16
CA SER A 10 25.84 -21.32 9.15
C SER A 10 25.07 -20.06 8.73
N GLY A 11 23.85 -20.26 8.23
CA GLY A 11 22.92 -19.18 7.93
C GLY A 11 21.55 -19.48 8.52
N GLU A 12 20.89 -18.44 9.04
CA GLU A 12 19.56 -18.55 9.61
C GLU A 12 18.61 -17.64 8.82
N TRP A 13 17.46 -18.20 8.44
CA TRP A 13 16.37 -17.47 7.79
C TRP A 13 15.36 -17.01 8.82
N ARG A 14 15.12 -15.68 8.90
CA ARG A 14 14.08 -15.14 9.79
C ARG A 14 12.81 -14.81 9.02
N VAL A 15 11.79 -15.63 9.26
CA VAL A 15 10.48 -15.56 8.59
C VAL A 15 9.77 -14.22 8.83
N GLU A 16 10.03 -13.56 9.96
CA GLU A 16 9.36 -12.31 10.35
C GLU A 16 9.90 -11.06 9.63
N SER A 17 11.19 -11.07 9.23
CA SER A 17 11.83 -9.94 8.56
C SER A 17 12.15 -10.20 7.08
N GLY A 18 12.11 -11.46 6.64
CA GLY A 18 12.49 -11.85 5.27
C GLY A 18 13.98 -11.68 4.98
N GLU A 19 14.82 -11.67 6.03
CA GLU A 19 16.26 -11.51 5.92
C GLU A 19 16.99 -12.84 6.12
N TRP A 20 17.97 -13.11 5.26
CA TRP A 20 18.99 -14.13 5.46
C TRP A 20 20.16 -13.49 6.21
N ARG A 21 20.52 -14.01 7.38
CA ARG A 21 21.77 -13.64 8.05
C ARG A 21 22.76 -14.78 7.96
N VAL A 22 23.97 -14.43 7.56
CA VAL A 22 25.10 -15.36 7.44
C VAL A 22 26.14 -14.96 8.47
N LEU A 23 26.56 -15.92 9.29
CA LEU A 23 27.69 -15.75 10.19
C LEU A 23 28.95 -16.28 9.49
N TYR A 24 29.94 -15.41 9.35
CA TYR A 24 31.26 -15.76 8.82
C TYR A 24 32.26 -15.80 9.98
N ALA A 25 33.05 -16.86 10.05
CA ALA A 25 34.23 -16.89 10.91
C ALA A 25 35.47 -16.49 10.10
N LEU A 26 36.27 -15.59 10.66
CA LEU A 26 37.60 -15.29 10.16
C LEU A 26 38.57 -16.32 10.76
N ARG A 27 39.11 -17.21 9.93
CA ARG A 27 40.29 -17.98 10.33
C ARG A 27 41.51 -17.09 10.25
N ALA A 28 42.09 -16.75 11.41
CA ALA A 28 43.41 -16.14 11.46
C ALA A 28 44.46 -17.11 10.86
N PRO A 29 45.51 -16.60 10.19
CA PRO A 29 46.61 -17.44 9.74
C PRO A 29 47.28 -18.11 10.95
N ARG A 30 47.71 -19.36 10.79
CA ARG A 30 48.43 -20.08 11.86
C ARG A 30 49.73 -19.32 12.19
N GLY A 31 49.84 -18.84 13.42
CA GLY A 31 51.05 -18.20 13.95
C GLY A 31 50.79 -16.85 14.60
N SER A 32 50.08 -16.85 15.73
CA SER A 32 50.20 -15.81 16.77
C SER A 32 49.38 -16.27 17.98
N GLU A 33 50.00 -17.11 18.81
CA GLU A 33 49.66 -17.12 20.22
C GLU A 33 50.09 -15.78 20.80
N GLU A 34 49.16 -15.02 21.38
CA GLU A 34 49.30 -14.34 22.67
C GLU A 34 48.17 -13.34 22.95
N PHE A 35 47.81 -13.27 24.23
CA PHE A 35 46.86 -12.36 24.91
C PHE A 35 45.36 -12.67 24.83
N ALA A 36 44.97 -13.62 25.68
CA ALA A 36 43.70 -13.55 26.42
C ALA A 36 43.69 -12.34 27.37
N GLY A 37 42.58 -11.60 27.45
CA GLY A 37 42.37 -10.64 28.55
C GLY A 37 41.28 -9.58 28.35
N ALA A 38 40.18 -9.74 29.10
CA ALA A 38 39.35 -8.67 29.71
C ALA A 38 38.47 -7.71 28.88
N ASN A 39 37.16 -7.75 29.20
CA ASN A 39 36.21 -6.65 29.46
C ASN A 39 36.37 -5.26 28.77
N SER A 40 35.29 -4.78 28.14
CA SER A 40 34.68 -3.45 28.42
C SER A 40 33.36 -3.28 27.62
N ARG A 41 32.19 -3.19 28.27
CA ARG A 41 31.51 -2.01 28.84
C ARG A 41 31.09 -0.93 27.82
N LEU A 42 29.76 -0.83 27.68
CA LEU A 42 28.91 0.37 27.54
C LEU A 42 29.60 1.69 27.16
N TYR A 43 29.11 2.32 26.08
CA TYR A 43 28.95 3.77 26.02
C TYR A 43 27.63 4.15 25.31
N LYS A 44 26.61 4.48 26.11
CA LYS A 44 25.55 5.43 25.75
C LYS A 44 26.08 6.83 26.09
N LYS A 45 26.01 7.78 25.16
CA LYS A 45 26.15 9.22 25.46
C LYS A 45 24.82 9.91 25.17
N THR A 46 24.14 10.26 26.25
CA THR A 46 23.15 11.33 26.34
C THR A 46 23.90 12.66 26.47
N ALA A 47 23.40 13.70 25.81
CA ALA A 47 23.74 15.08 26.13
C ALA A 47 22.42 15.84 26.34
N SER A 48 22.20 16.29 27.57
CA SER A 48 21.26 17.34 27.92
C SER A 48 22.03 18.46 28.59
N LEU A 49 21.74 19.71 28.25
CA LEU A 49 21.82 20.78 29.24
C LEU A 49 20.82 21.90 28.89
N LEU A 50 20.04 22.24 29.91
CA LEU A 50 19.04 23.30 29.98
C LEU A 50 19.64 24.70 29.96
N SER A 51 18.90 25.67 29.43
CA SER A 51 18.53 26.93 30.11
C SER A 51 17.41 27.60 29.28
N LEU A 52 16.17 27.62 29.78
CA LEU A 52 15.55 28.74 30.51
C LEU A 52 15.75 30.10 29.82
N LEU A 53 14.67 30.61 29.21
CA LEU A 53 14.11 31.96 29.39
C LEU A 53 12.86 32.12 28.49
N SER A 54 11.68 32.31 29.12
CA SER A 54 10.52 33.01 28.51
C SER A 54 10.85 34.51 28.37
N PRO A 55 10.16 35.36 27.56
CA PRO A 55 8.72 35.67 27.76
C PRO A 55 7.90 36.17 26.52
N GLN A 56 6.60 36.45 26.79
CA GLN A 56 5.64 37.30 26.04
C GLN A 56 5.00 36.68 24.77
N ILE A 57 3.77 36.15 24.81
CA ILE A 57 2.46 36.84 24.94
C ILE A 57 2.40 38.15 24.13
N TYR A 58 1.89 38.06 22.90
CA TYR A 58 1.27 39.19 22.20
C TYR A 58 -0.20 38.88 21.95
N ALA A 59 -1.06 39.50 22.75
CA ALA A 59 -2.49 39.62 22.48
C ALA A 59 -2.69 40.85 21.58
N GLY A 60 -2.86 40.61 20.28
CA GLY A 60 -3.22 41.65 19.32
C GLY A 60 -4.72 41.65 19.04
N LYS A 61 -5.42 42.65 19.56
CA LYS A 61 -6.81 43.00 19.21
C LYS A 61 -6.95 43.18 17.69
N ILE A 62 -7.88 42.45 17.07
CA ILE A 62 -8.37 42.76 15.73
C ILE A 62 -9.54 43.75 15.91
N SER A 63 -9.30 45.01 15.59
CA SER A 63 -10.32 46.04 15.44
C SER A 63 -10.66 46.23 13.97
N PHE A 64 -11.96 46.13 13.67
CA PHE A 64 -12.55 46.53 12.40
C PHE A 64 -12.31 48.02 12.14
N LEU A 65 -11.74 48.35 10.98
CA LEU A 65 -11.91 49.65 10.34
C LEU A 65 -12.04 49.49 8.83
N SER A 66 -13.08 50.15 8.33
CA SER A 66 -13.58 50.21 6.97
C SER A 66 -12.89 51.28 6.13
N ASN A 67 -13.09 51.16 4.82
CA ASN A 67 -12.98 52.18 3.76
C ASN A 67 -11.61 52.52 3.17
N SER A 68 -11.40 52.08 1.91
CA SER A 68 -11.11 52.89 0.69
C SER A 68 -10.07 52.20 -0.23
N PRO A 69 -9.97 52.58 -1.51
CA PRO A 69 -10.94 52.41 -2.58
C PRO A 69 -10.43 51.45 -3.68
N PHE A 70 -11.38 50.94 -4.48
CA PHE A 70 -11.17 50.16 -5.69
C PHE A 70 -10.22 50.86 -6.67
N ILE A 71 -9.09 50.21 -7.02
CA ILE A 71 -8.29 50.54 -8.20
C ILE A 71 -8.45 49.37 -9.18
N LEU A 72 -9.22 49.61 -10.24
CA LEU A 72 -9.27 48.77 -11.43
C LEU A 72 -7.95 48.92 -12.18
N LEU A 73 -7.07 47.92 -12.07
CA LEU A 73 -5.92 47.78 -12.96
C LEU A 73 -6.28 46.83 -14.09
N ASN A 74 -6.11 47.33 -15.31
CA ASN A 74 -6.34 46.65 -16.57
C ASN A 74 -5.66 45.27 -16.60
N ASN A 75 -6.45 44.24 -16.90
CA ASN A 75 -5.96 42.91 -17.24
C ASN A 75 -5.28 42.98 -18.62
N ASN A 76 -3.95 43.08 -18.64
CA ASN A 76 -3.17 42.59 -19.76
C ASN A 76 -3.12 41.07 -19.65
N GLU A 77 -3.85 40.39 -20.53
CA GLU A 77 -3.77 38.95 -20.76
C GLU A 77 -2.36 38.61 -21.25
N HIS A 78 -1.46 38.32 -20.31
CA HIS A 78 -0.27 37.54 -20.62
C HIS A 78 -0.71 36.10 -20.81
N GLU A 79 -0.77 35.70 -22.08
CA GLU A 79 -0.87 34.33 -22.56
C GLU A 79 0.23 33.49 -21.89
N SER A 80 -0.09 32.91 -20.74
CA SER A 80 0.79 32.02 -20.00
C SER A 80 0.98 30.77 -20.84
N SER A 81 2.13 30.68 -21.52
CA SER A 81 2.60 29.45 -22.15
C SER A 81 2.42 28.31 -21.15
N VAL A 82 1.50 27.38 -21.44
CA VAL A 82 1.31 26.20 -20.60
C VAL A 82 2.60 25.39 -20.72
N ILE A 83 3.51 25.56 -19.77
CA ILE A 83 4.71 24.74 -19.67
C ILE A 83 4.22 23.32 -19.39
N THR A 84 4.16 22.50 -20.43
CA THR A 84 3.97 21.06 -20.30
C THR A 84 5.18 20.52 -19.57
N MET A 85 5.01 20.21 -18.28
CA MET A 85 6.08 19.74 -17.42
C MET A 85 6.58 18.37 -17.89
N PRO A 86 7.87 18.07 -17.69
CA PRO A 86 8.48 16.89 -18.27
C PRO A 86 7.92 15.61 -17.63
N ARG A 87 7.67 14.59 -18.48
CA ARG A 87 7.18 13.26 -18.12
C ARG A 87 8.07 12.19 -18.74
N SER A 88 8.18 11.04 -18.08
CA SER A 88 8.92 9.91 -18.67
C SER A 88 8.15 9.30 -19.84
N LYS A 89 8.89 8.74 -20.81
CA LYS A 89 8.31 7.94 -21.90
C LYS A 89 8.14 6.48 -21.45
N GLY A 90 6.93 5.92 -21.63
CA GLY A 90 6.65 4.51 -21.34
C GLY A 90 6.41 4.23 -19.85
N LYS A 91 7.46 3.88 -19.10
CA LYS A 91 7.35 3.58 -17.66
C LYS A 91 7.57 4.84 -16.82
N ASP A 92 6.61 5.17 -15.98
CA ASP A 92 6.58 6.40 -15.19
C ASP A 92 5.83 6.21 -13.86
N MET A 93 5.88 7.19 -12.98
CA MET A 93 5.05 7.28 -11.78
C MET A 93 3.72 7.96 -12.13
N CYS A 94 2.59 7.48 -11.59
CA CYS A 94 1.29 8.14 -11.79
C CYS A 94 1.01 9.11 -10.65
N GLU A 95 1.23 8.69 -9.40
CA GLU A 95 1.00 9.51 -8.21
C GLU A 95 2.15 9.39 -7.21
N ILE A 96 2.61 10.54 -6.69
CA ILE A 96 3.51 10.63 -5.54
C ILE A 96 2.80 11.46 -4.46
N PHE A 97 2.63 10.86 -3.29
CA PHE A 97 1.74 11.37 -2.23
C PHE A 97 0.34 11.76 -2.77
N GLY A 98 -0.19 11.00 -3.73
CA GLY A 98 -1.51 11.21 -4.32
C GLY A 98 -1.63 12.27 -5.43
N PHE A 99 -0.59 13.06 -5.67
CA PHE A 99 -0.55 14.09 -6.71
C PHE A 99 0.24 13.62 -7.93
N THR A 100 0.05 14.27 -9.08
CA THR A 100 0.89 13.97 -10.24
C THR A 100 2.36 14.30 -9.92
N PRO A 101 3.33 13.47 -10.35
CA PRO A 101 4.74 13.65 -9.98
C PRO A 101 5.37 15.02 -10.28
N ASP A 102 4.87 15.68 -11.33
CA ASP A 102 5.29 17.00 -11.81
C ASP A 102 4.52 18.17 -11.18
N ASP A 103 3.65 17.90 -10.20
CA ASP A 103 2.89 18.92 -9.49
C ASP A 103 3.79 19.70 -8.52
N LEU A 104 3.98 20.99 -8.81
CA LEU A 104 4.77 21.95 -8.02
C LEU A 104 3.91 22.86 -7.13
N THR A 105 2.61 22.62 -7.00
CA THR A 105 1.77 23.42 -6.12
C THR A 105 2.19 23.28 -4.66
N SER A 106 1.96 24.33 -3.87
CA SER A 106 2.25 24.32 -2.44
C SER A 106 1.52 23.21 -1.69
N GLU A 107 0.28 22.89 -2.09
CA GLU A 107 -0.50 21.78 -1.52
C GLU A 107 0.23 20.44 -1.70
N CYS A 108 0.61 20.09 -2.94
CA CYS A 108 1.39 18.89 -3.24
C CYS A 108 2.72 18.87 -2.45
N ARG A 109 3.51 19.95 -2.56
CA ARG A 109 4.87 20.00 -1.99
C ARG A 109 4.88 19.99 -0.46
N ASN A 110 3.80 20.41 0.19
CA ASN A 110 3.61 20.26 1.63
C ASN A 110 3.56 18.78 2.06
N TYR A 111 2.83 17.93 1.32
CA TYR A 111 2.81 16.48 1.60
C TYR A 111 4.18 15.82 1.37
N TRP A 112 4.92 16.24 0.35
CA TRP A 112 6.30 15.79 0.13
C TRP A 112 7.21 16.18 1.29
N ALA A 113 7.22 17.46 1.67
CA ALA A 113 8.10 17.98 2.73
C ALA A 113 7.83 17.34 4.09
N ARG A 114 6.56 17.02 4.39
CA ARG A 114 6.16 16.40 5.66
C ARG A 114 6.14 14.87 5.61
N GLU A 115 6.28 14.28 4.43
CA GLU A 115 6.20 12.85 4.18
C GLU A 115 4.88 12.21 4.66
N ILE A 116 3.76 12.94 4.52
CA ILE A 116 2.44 12.51 5.01
C ILE A 116 1.64 11.84 3.89
N CYS A 117 0.96 10.74 4.21
CA CYS A 117 0.00 10.11 3.30
C CYS A 117 -1.31 10.91 3.31
N PRO A 118 -1.76 11.47 2.17
CA PRO A 118 -2.99 12.29 2.14
C PRO A 118 -4.26 11.47 2.42
N PHE A 119 -4.24 10.17 2.16
CA PHE A 119 -5.45 9.32 2.25
C PHE A 119 -5.81 8.93 3.68
N ILE A 120 -4.84 8.93 4.59
CA ILE A 120 -5.02 8.50 5.98
C ILE A 120 -4.49 9.50 7.00
N GLY A 121 -3.94 10.64 6.55
CA GLY A 121 -3.47 11.73 7.42
C GLY A 121 -2.28 11.41 8.33
N THR A 122 -1.57 10.30 8.11
CA THR A 122 -0.42 9.87 8.93
C THR A 122 0.86 9.78 8.11
N LYS A 123 2.02 9.65 8.78
CA LYS A 123 3.32 9.49 8.11
C LYS A 123 3.26 8.33 7.10
N CYS A 124 3.72 8.60 5.89
CA CYS A 124 3.71 7.62 4.82
C CYS A 124 4.64 6.44 5.15
N THR A 125 4.28 5.25 4.69
CA THR A 125 5.02 4.02 4.97
C THR A 125 5.59 3.37 3.70
N LYS A 126 5.51 4.05 2.56
CA LYS A 126 6.11 3.58 1.31
C LYS A 126 7.55 4.05 1.23
N TYR A 127 8.39 3.37 1.99
CA TYR A 127 9.83 3.60 2.04
C TYR A 127 10.55 2.95 0.85
N ASN A 128 11.79 3.36 0.64
CA ASN A 128 12.77 2.56 -0.08
C ASN A 128 13.15 1.29 0.72
N HIS A 129 13.92 0.39 0.09
CA HIS A 129 14.23 -0.94 0.65
C HIS A 129 14.90 -0.88 2.04
N ASP A 130 15.88 0.01 2.23
CA ASP A 130 16.61 0.15 3.50
C ASP A 130 15.90 1.05 4.54
N LYS A 131 14.69 1.55 4.22
CA LYS A 131 13.88 2.44 5.06
C LYS A 131 14.53 3.79 5.40
N SER A 132 15.54 4.23 4.65
CA SER A 132 16.15 5.55 4.82
C SER A 132 15.36 6.71 4.21
N LEU A 133 14.52 6.44 3.20
CA LEU A 133 13.76 7.47 2.46
C LEU A 133 12.30 7.07 2.27
N ILE A 134 11.38 8.01 2.47
CA ILE A 134 9.98 7.85 2.07
C ILE A 134 9.82 8.29 0.63
N TYR A 135 9.46 7.35 -0.24
CA TYR A 135 9.17 7.66 -1.63
C TYR A 135 7.73 8.14 -1.83
N GLY A 136 6.76 7.60 -1.10
CA GLY A 136 5.36 8.02 -1.22
C GLY A 136 4.70 7.70 -2.57
N VAL A 137 5.28 6.81 -3.39
CA VAL A 137 4.71 6.43 -4.69
C VAL A 137 3.46 5.58 -4.50
N CYS A 138 2.33 6.10 -4.96
CA CYS A 138 1.01 5.50 -4.73
C CYS A 138 0.55 4.66 -5.93
N SER A 139 0.94 5.07 -7.14
CA SER A 139 0.59 4.41 -8.38
C SER A 139 1.67 4.67 -9.44
N VAL A 140 1.77 3.77 -10.42
CA VAL A 140 2.75 3.82 -11.52
C VAL A 140 2.11 3.42 -12.84
N VAL A 141 2.74 3.77 -13.94
CA VAL A 141 2.36 3.30 -15.27
C VAL A 141 3.41 2.34 -15.80
N THR A 142 2.94 1.17 -16.26
CA THR A 142 3.74 0.19 -17.00
C THR A 142 2.96 -0.21 -18.25
N SER A 143 3.60 -0.18 -19.42
CA SER A 143 2.94 -0.53 -20.69
C SER A 143 1.64 0.24 -20.93
N ASN A 144 1.63 1.55 -20.65
CA ASN A 144 0.47 2.45 -20.74
C ASN A 144 -0.73 2.08 -19.83
N GLN A 145 -0.52 1.20 -18.85
CA GLN A 145 -1.54 0.83 -17.88
C GLN A 145 -1.18 1.39 -16.49
N GLU A 146 -2.07 2.22 -15.94
CA GLU A 146 -1.92 2.78 -14.60
C GLU A 146 -2.31 1.75 -13.54
N THR A 147 -1.45 1.55 -12.56
CA THR A 147 -1.66 0.56 -11.50
C THR A 147 -1.37 1.17 -10.14
N ILE A 148 -2.34 1.05 -9.23
CA ILE A 148 -2.17 1.41 -7.82
C ILE A 148 -1.26 0.36 -7.16
N ILE A 149 -0.17 0.81 -6.56
CA ILE A 149 0.86 -0.04 -5.91
C ILE A 149 0.95 0.19 -4.40
N CYS A 150 -0.01 0.95 -3.85
CA CYS A 150 -0.10 1.26 -2.44
C CYS A 150 -1.52 0.97 -1.96
N PRO A 151 -1.73 0.08 -0.97
CA PRO A 151 -3.08 -0.22 -0.49
C PRO A 151 -3.71 0.99 0.21
N LYS A 152 -2.92 1.87 0.83
CA LYS A 152 -3.43 3.11 1.45
C LYS A 152 -4.07 4.07 0.45
N ARG A 153 -3.73 3.98 -0.85
CA ARG A 153 -4.39 4.74 -1.91
C ARG A 153 -5.87 4.38 -2.04
N LEU A 154 -6.22 3.12 -1.75
CA LEU A 154 -7.60 2.60 -1.79
C LEU A 154 -8.45 3.06 -0.59
N TYR A 155 -7.88 3.83 0.35
CA TYR A 155 -8.61 4.47 1.45
C TYR A 155 -8.98 5.94 1.17
N ALA A 156 -8.70 6.43 -0.04
CA ALA A 156 -9.05 7.79 -0.43
C ALA A 156 -10.56 8.06 -0.34
N GLU A 157 -10.91 9.35 -0.42
CA GLU A 157 -12.30 9.82 -0.36
C GLU A 157 -13.00 9.32 0.91
N SER A 158 -12.33 9.48 2.06
CA SER A 158 -12.83 9.10 3.37
C SER A 158 -13.27 7.63 3.43
N TYR A 159 -12.38 6.72 3.02
CA TYR A 159 -12.60 5.28 2.96
C TYR A 159 -13.76 4.88 2.03
N LYS A 160 -13.86 5.54 0.86
CA LYS A 160 -14.91 5.26 -0.13
C LYS A 160 -15.06 3.78 -0.45
N THR A 161 -13.96 3.05 -0.62
CA THR A 161 -14.00 1.63 -0.99
C THR A 161 -14.63 0.74 0.10
N LEU A 162 -14.44 1.09 1.39
CA LEU A 162 -15.11 0.42 2.51
C LEU A 162 -16.60 0.80 2.58
N ARG A 163 -16.94 2.05 2.26
CA ARG A 163 -18.34 2.51 2.18
C ARG A 163 -19.10 1.81 1.06
N ASP A 164 -18.45 1.60 -0.09
CA ASP A 164 -19.00 0.85 -1.20
C ASP A 164 -19.29 -0.61 -0.79
N VAL A 165 -18.40 -1.25 -0.03
CA VAL A 165 -18.65 -2.58 0.53
C VAL A 165 -19.77 -2.57 1.58
N CYS A 166 -19.80 -1.57 2.45
CA CYS A 166 -20.86 -1.41 3.45
C CYS A 166 -22.25 -1.34 2.78
N ALA A 167 -22.36 -0.51 1.73
CA ALA A 167 -23.59 -0.36 0.96
C ALA A 167 -24.05 -1.67 0.33
N ASP A 168 -23.12 -2.46 -0.22
CA ASP A 168 -23.42 -3.75 -0.84
C ASP A 168 -23.78 -4.85 0.18
N ALA A 169 -23.06 -4.90 1.30
CA ALA A 169 -23.22 -5.93 2.32
C ALA A 169 -24.48 -5.72 3.17
N PHE A 170 -24.74 -4.47 3.58
CA PHE A 170 -25.69 -4.12 4.64
C PHE A 170 -26.75 -3.09 4.20
N GLY A 171 -26.70 -2.61 2.95
CA GLY A 171 -27.51 -1.48 2.51
C GLY A 171 -26.93 -0.13 2.95
N TYR A 172 -27.70 0.93 2.76
CA TYR A 172 -27.27 2.32 3.02
C TYR A 172 -27.26 2.68 4.52
N LEU A 173 -26.54 1.90 5.33
CA LEU A 173 -26.27 2.22 6.73
C LEU A 173 -25.04 3.14 6.84
N PRO A 174 -25.00 4.03 7.86
CA PRO A 174 -23.82 4.84 8.11
C PRO A 174 -22.64 3.96 8.54
N LEU A 175 -21.49 4.17 7.90
CA LEU A 175 -20.22 3.54 8.24
C LEU A 175 -19.34 4.51 9.03
N TYR A 176 -18.86 4.05 10.18
CA TYR A 176 -17.96 4.78 11.06
C TYR A 176 -16.66 4.00 11.33
N LEU A 177 -15.57 4.73 11.52
CA LEU A 177 -14.37 4.25 12.16
C LEU A 177 -14.55 4.23 13.69
N VAL A 178 -13.73 3.45 14.39
CA VAL A 178 -13.85 3.27 15.84
C VAL A 178 -13.71 4.59 16.61
N ASN A 179 -12.84 5.49 16.17
CA ASN A 179 -12.69 6.82 16.77
C ASN A 179 -13.93 7.70 16.53
N GLU A 180 -14.58 7.59 15.37
CA GLU A 180 -15.82 8.32 15.08
C GLU A 180 -16.97 7.82 15.97
N VAL A 181 -17.08 6.51 16.17
CA VAL A 181 -18.06 5.92 17.11
C VAL A 181 -17.86 6.44 18.54
N LYS A 182 -16.60 6.50 19.01
CA LYS A 182 -16.27 7.05 20.34
C LYS A 182 -16.68 8.51 20.46
N THR A 183 -16.46 9.32 19.43
CA THR A 183 -16.89 10.73 19.41
C THR A 183 -18.41 10.83 19.51
N LEU A 184 -19.16 10.04 18.74
CA LEU A 184 -20.62 10.01 18.78
C LEU A 184 -21.18 9.55 20.13
N GLU A 185 -20.51 8.63 20.80
CA GLU A 185 -20.87 8.18 22.14
C GLU A 185 -20.70 9.30 23.19
N LEU A 186 -19.62 10.07 23.10
CA LEU A 186 -19.39 11.22 24.01
C LEU A 186 -20.47 12.29 23.88
N VAL A 187 -20.96 12.54 22.67
CA VAL A 187 -22.02 13.54 22.41
C VAL A 187 -23.44 12.96 22.49
N LYS A 188 -23.59 11.67 22.82
CA LYS A 188 -24.88 10.95 22.91
C LYS A 188 -25.68 10.97 21.60
N GLU A 189 -25.00 11.00 20.45
CA GLU A 189 -25.61 10.98 19.11
C GLU A 189 -25.36 9.65 18.38
N LYS A 190 -24.88 8.62 19.08
CA LYS A 190 -24.64 7.30 18.49
C LYS A 190 -25.98 6.66 18.06
N PRO A 191 -26.16 6.31 16.78
CA PRO A 191 -27.39 5.67 16.32
C PRO A 191 -27.56 4.25 16.91
N ASN A 192 -28.81 3.77 16.92
CA ASN A 192 -29.13 2.40 17.36
C ASN A 192 -28.61 1.34 16.38
N GLU A 193 -28.59 1.68 15.10
CA GLU A 193 -28.13 0.81 14.02
C GLU A 193 -27.10 1.52 13.13
N PHE A 194 -25.93 0.91 12.97
CA PHE A 194 -24.83 1.44 12.16
C PHE A 194 -23.83 0.34 11.82
N VAL A 195 -22.84 0.67 11.00
CA VAL A 195 -21.70 -0.20 10.73
C VAL A 195 -20.43 0.43 11.28
N VAL A 196 -19.61 -0.36 11.98
CA VAL A 196 -18.27 0.04 12.42
C VAL A 196 -17.20 -0.77 11.70
N ALA A 197 -16.15 -0.09 11.23
CA ALA A 197 -15.00 -0.71 10.57
C ALA A 197 -13.85 -0.92 11.56
N PHE A 198 -13.50 -2.17 11.86
CA PHE A 198 -12.27 -2.49 12.59
C PHE A 198 -11.13 -2.75 11.60
N GLY A 199 -9.99 -2.08 11.78
CA GLY A 199 -8.84 -2.26 10.89
C GLY A 199 -7.70 -1.28 11.19
N GLN A 200 -6.81 -1.09 10.21
CA GLN A 200 -5.68 -0.17 10.35
C GLN A 200 -6.16 1.27 10.64
N ASN A 201 -5.62 1.87 11.70
CA ASN A 201 -6.00 3.21 12.20
C ASN A 201 -7.48 3.34 12.63
N SER A 202 -8.21 2.24 12.79
CA SER A 202 -9.58 2.20 13.30
C SER A 202 -9.72 1.12 14.37
N GLY A 203 -9.31 1.48 15.59
CA GLY A 203 -9.17 0.53 16.69
C GLY A 203 -7.95 -0.35 16.51
N ARG A 204 -8.16 -1.62 16.12
CA ARG A 204 -7.10 -2.56 15.77
C ARG A 204 -7.62 -3.58 14.77
N GLU A 205 -6.73 -4.13 13.95
CA GLU A 205 -7.03 -5.30 13.14
C GLU A 205 -7.46 -6.47 14.03
N ILE A 206 -8.47 -7.21 13.57
CA ILE A 206 -8.96 -8.39 14.29
C ILE A 206 -8.00 -9.55 14.00
N GLN A 207 -7.44 -10.12 15.06
CA GLN A 207 -6.50 -11.23 14.97
C GLN A 207 -7.15 -12.53 15.44
N VAL A 208 -7.03 -13.58 14.65
CA VAL A 208 -7.61 -14.90 14.91
C VAL A 208 -6.56 -16.01 14.78
N GLY A 209 -6.85 -17.18 15.34
CA GLY A 209 -5.96 -18.34 15.33
C GLY A 209 -5.12 -18.48 16.60
N SER A 210 -4.28 -19.51 16.62
CA SER A 210 -3.38 -19.81 17.75
C SER A 210 -2.08 -18.99 17.67
N SER A 211 -1.26 -19.02 18.71
CA SER A 211 0.05 -18.34 18.74
C SER A 211 0.96 -18.72 17.58
N ARG A 212 0.90 -19.98 17.11
CA ARG A 212 1.69 -20.49 15.96
C ARG A 212 1.04 -20.24 14.60
N ASN A 213 -0.24 -19.86 14.57
CA ASN A 213 -1.01 -19.76 13.33
C ASN A 213 -1.91 -18.53 13.32
N LYS A 214 -1.35 -17.39 13.74
CA LYS A 214 -2.06 -16.13 13.91
C LYS A 214 -2.27 -15.45 12.55
N LEU A 215 -3.51 -15.03 12.29
CA LEU A 215 -3.89 -14.28 11.10
C LEU A 215 -4.49 -12.94 11.52
N SER A 216 -4.11 -11.87 10.82
CA SER A 216 -4.75 -10.56 10.94
C SER A 216 -5.76 -10.39 9.82
N MET A 217 -6.93 -9.87 10.14
CA MET A 217 -7.94 -9.45 9.16
C MET A 217 -7.78 -7.96 8.90
N ASP A 218 -7.61 -7.58 7.64
CA ASP A 218 -7.26 -6.20 7.27
C ASP A 218 -8.37 -5.25 7.73
N TRP A 219 -9.62 -5.59 7.37
CA TRP A 219 -10.82 -4.91 7.81
C TRP A 219 -11.94 -5.89 8.13
N VAL A 220 -12.67 -5.62 9.20
CA VAL A 220 -13.94 -6.29 9.51
C VAL A 220 -15.00 -5.22 9.72
N LEU A 221 -15.99 -5.20 8.84
CA LEU A 221 -17.16 -4.35 8.97
C LEU A 221 -18.21 -5.08 9.80
N VAL A 222 -18.67 -4.45 10.87
CA VAL A 222 -19.62 -5.03 11.82
C VAL A 222 -20.89 -4.18 11.83
N ARG A 223 -22.01 -4.76 11.40
CA ARG A 223 -23.32 -4.16 11.62
C ARG A 223 -23.69 -4.32 13.09
N VAL A 224 -23.89 -3.20 13.75
CA VAL A 224 -24.26 -3.12 15.17
C VAL A 224 -25.72 -2.71 15.25
N VAL A 225 -26.51 -3.46 16.03
CA VAL A 225 -27.91 -3.17 16.34
C VAL A 225 -28.07 -3.21 17.86
N ASP A 226 -28.53 -2.11 18.45
CA ASP A 226 -28.73 -1.96 19.90
C ASP A 226 -27.50 -2.36 20.73
N GLY A 227 -26.32 -1.96 20.25
CA GLY A 227 -25.03 -2.22 20.90
C GLY A 227 -24.49 -3.64 20.75
N LYS A 228 -25.15 -4.51 19.97
CA LYS A 228 -24.72 -5.88 19.72
C LYS A 228 -24.26 -6.05 18.27
N ALA A 229 -23.21 -6.86 18.07
CA ALA A 229 -22.81 -7.27 16.73
C ALA A 229 -23.88 -8.21 16.14
N PHE A 230 -24.49 -7.80 15.03
CA PHE A 230 -25.56 -8.54 14.37
C PHE A 230 -25.03 -9.40 13.22
N GLU A 231 -24.28 -8.81 12.31
CA GLU A 231 -23.63 -9.50 11.19
C GLU A 231 -22.33 -8.78 10.78
N ILE A 232 -21.44 -9.51 10.11
CA ILE A 232 -20.14 -8.99 9.67
C ILE A 232 -19.86 -9.26 8.19
N ALA A 233 -18.98 -8.45 7.63
CA ALA A 233 -18.35 -8.66 6.33
C ALA A 233 -16.84 -8.50 6.50
N GLY A 234 -16.09 -9.52 6.08
CA GLY A 234 -14.64 -9.43 6.00
C GLY A 234 -14.24 -8.62 4.78
N VAL A 235 -13.23 -7.75 4.90
CA VAL A 235 -12.72 -6.97 3.77
C VAL A 235 -11.20 -7.03 3.75
N GLU A 236 -10.66 -7.54 2.65
CA GLU A 236 -9.23 -7.59 2.39
C GLU A 236 -8.86 -6.55 1.34
N VAL A 237 -7.79 -5.79 1.58
CA VAL A 237 -7.40 -4.69 0.68
C VAL A 237 -5.97 -4.93 0.23
N GLN A 238 -5.78 -5.18 -1.05
CA GLN A 238 -4.45 -5.44 -1.60
C GLN A 238 -4.16 -4.51 -2.78
N SER A 239 -2.87 -4.25 -2.96
CA SER A 239 -2.31 -3.71 -4.21
C SER A 239 -1.28 -4.70 -4.74
N ILE A 240 -0.41 -4.25 -5.62
CA ILE A 240 0.72 -5.06 -6.08
C ILE A 240 2.06 -4.43 -5.69
N ASP A 241 3.03 -5.30 -5.42
CA ASP A 241 4.43 -4.91 -5.24
C ASP A 241 5.10 -4.72 -6.60
N ILE A 242 6.10 -3.86 -6.65
CA ILE A 242 6.91 -3.70 -7.86
C ILE A 242 8.10 -4.67 -7.87
N THR A 243 8.67 -4.89 -9.05
CA THR A 243 10.03 -5.41 -9.23
C THR A 243 10.97 -4.27 -9.63
N ASN A 244 12.28 -4.50 -9.50
CA ASN A 244 13.32 -3.47 -9.67
C ASN A 244 13.05 -2.25 -8.76
N ASN A 245 13.31 -1.04 -9.24
CA ASN A 245 13.08 0.18 -8.48
C ASN A 245 12.70 1.35 -9.39
N TYR A 246 12.27 2.44 -8.76
CA TYR A 246 11.96 3.71 -9.42
C TYR A 246 12.77 4.87 -8.82
N ARG A 247 13.95 4.59 -8.25
CA ARG A 247 14.74 5.58 -7.48
C ARG A 247 15.13 6.78 -8.35
N THR A 248 15.74 6.54 -9.51
CA THR A 248 16.29 7.60 -10.36
C THR A 248 15.21 8.56 -10.86
N ILE A 249 14.04 8.02 -11.26
CA ILE A 249 12.92 8.86 -11.70
C ILE A 249 12.29 9.62 -10.52
N TRP A 250 12.21 9.00 -9.34
CA TRP A 250 11.73 9.67 -8.13
C TRP A 250 12.62 10.87 -7.75
N GLU A 251 13.94 10.68 -7.79
CA GLU A 251 14.92 11.73 -7.50
C GLU A 251 14.80 12.89 -8.50
N ALA A 252 14.54 12.60 -9.78
CA ALA A 252 14.31 13.62 -10.79
C ALA A 252 13.05 14.47 -10.48
N TYR A 253 11.92 13.84 -10.14
CA TYR A 253 10.70 14.56 -9.75
C TYR A 253 10.83 15.30 -8.42
N ARG A 254 11.61 14.77 -7.47
CA ARG A 254 11.89 15.44 -6.20
C ARG A 254 12.61 16.77 -6.44
N ASN A 255 13.57 16.80 -7.35
CA ASN A 255 14.43 17.96 -7.60
C ASN A 255 13.88 18.93 -8.66
N LEU A 256 12.68 18.69 -9.16
CA LEU A 256 12.06 19.47 -10.23
C LEU A 256 11.83 20.94 -9.87
N GLU A 257 11.54 21.25 -8.60
CA GLU A 257 11.40 22.63 -8.11
C GLU A 257 12.73 23.39 -8.18
N SER A 258 13.83 22.74 -7.78
CA SER A 258 15.19 23.31 -7.82
C SER A 258 15.83 23.28 -9.21
N ASN A 259 15.35 22.42 -10.10
CA ASN A 259 15.87 22.25 -11.45
C ASN A 259 14.72 21.95 -12.45
N PRO A 260 14.01 22.98 -12.93
CA PRO A 260 12.87 22.80 -13.84
C PRO A 260 13.22 22.16 -15.19
N ASN A 261 14.49 22.24 -15.61
CA ASN A 261 14.98 21.69 -16.87
C ASN A 261 15.50 20.25 -16.74
N ILE A 262 15.31 19.59 -15.59
CA ILE A 262 15.75 18.22 -15.37
C ILE A 262 15.06 17.26 -16.36
N SER A 263 15.86 16.41 -17.01
CA SER A 263 15.32 15.34 -17.84
C SER A 263 14.76 14.24 -16.93
N ILE A 264 13.52 13.82 -17.19
CA ILE A 264 12.88 12.73 -16.44
C ILE A 264 13.23 11.40 -17.13
N PRO A 265 14.04 10.53 -16.50
CA PRO A 265 14.47 9.28 -17.10
C PRO A 265 13.35 8.24 -17.10
N VAL A 266 13.49 7.21 -17.95
CA VAL A 266 12.58 6.06 -17.96
C VAL A 266 12.75 5.24 -16.69
N SER A 267 11.65 4.90 -16.04
CA SER A 267 11.68 4.06 -14.85
C SER A 267 11.97 2.60 -15.19
N THR A 268 12.71 1.89 -14.33
CA THR A 268 13.05 0.47 -14.55
C THR A 268 12.10 -0.50 -13.84
N HIS A 269 11.12 0.01 -13.10
CA HIS A 269 10.18 -0.82 -12.35
C HIS A 269 9.42 -1.80 -13.25
N GLY A 270 9.07 -2.94 -12.66
CA GLY A 270 8.07 -3.86 -13.21
C GLY A 270 7.03 -4.16 -12.16
N MET A 271 6.05 -4.99 -12.50
CA MET A 271 5.04 -5.46 -11.56
C MET A 271 5.42 -6.86 -11.08
N ASN A 272 5.34 -7.10 -9.77
CA ASN A 272 5.62 -8.41 -9.18
C ASN A 272 4.41 -9.34 -9.32
N TRP A 273 4.09 -9.72 -10.55
CA TRP A 273 2.97 -10.62 -10.86
C TRP A 273 3.13 -11.98 -10.19
N ALA A 274 4.36 -12.41 -9.90
CA ALA A 274 4.60 -13.65 -9.18
C ALA A 274 4.02 -13.64 -7.75
N ASN A 275 3.96 -12.47 -7.11
CA ASN A 275 3.36 -12.30 -5.78
C ASN A 275 1.85 -12.63 -5.77
N VAL A 276 1.17 -12.45 -6.91
CA VAL A 276 -0.27 -12.74 -7.06
C VAL A 276 -0.54 -14.21 -6.77
N HIS A 277 0.14 -15.13 -7.46
CA HIS A 277 -0.04 -16.57 -7.27
C HIS A 277 0.64 -17.10 -6.00
N LYS A 278 1.81 -16.57 -5.60
CA LYS A 278 2.55 -17.08 -4.43
C LYS A 278 1.96 -16.65 -3.10
N ARG A 279 1.34 -15.46 -3.02
CA ARG A 279 0.93 -14.84 -1.75
C ARG A 279 -0.53 -14.43 -1.76
N LEU A 280 -0.95 -13.61 -2.73
CA LEU A 280 -2.26 -12.96 -2.65
C LEU A 280 -3.41 -13.97 -2.75
N ILE A 281 -3.43 -14.83 -3.77
CA ILE A 281 -4.48 -15.86 -3.92
C ILE A 281 -4.54 -16.80 -2.69
N PRO A 282 -3.42 -17.40 -2.22
CA PRO A 282 -3.44 -18.21 -1.00
C PRO A 282 -3.99 -17.48 0.24
N GLN A 283 -3.66 -16.19 0.42
CA GLN A 283 -4.18 -15.39 1.53
C GLN A 283 -5.70 -15.21 1.43
N ILE A 284 -6.21 -14.93 0.23
CA ILE A 284 -7.65 -14.79 -0.01
C ILE A 284 -8.40 -16.09 0.29
N ILE A 285 -7.90 -17.22 -0.21
CA ILE A 285 -8.52 -18.54 0.04
C ILE A 285 -8.55 -18.82 1.55
N ARG A 286 -7.42 -18.67 2.22
CA ARG A 286 -7.28 -18.98 3.63
C ARG A 286 -8.12 -18.09 4.54
N LYS A 287 -8.13 -16.77 4.31
CA LYS A 287 -8.97 -15.84 5.08
C LYS A 287 -10.45 -16.02 4.74
N GLY A 288 -10.76 -16.28 3.47
CA GLY A 288 -12.11 -16.54 3.00
C GLY A 288 -12.76 -17.74 3.70
N GLN A 289 -12.00 -18.82 3.94
CA GLN A 289 -12.49 -19.99 4.68
C GLN A 289 -12.91 -19.64 6.11
N ILE A 290 -12.18 -18.76 6.79
CA ILE A 290 -12.53 -18.32 8.15
C ILE A 290 -13.86 -17.57 8.16
N TYR A 291 -14.08 -16.69 7.17
CA TYR A 291 -15.38 -16.03 7.02
C TYR A 291 -16.47 -17.02 6.60
N ALA A 292 -16.16 -17.99 5.75
CA ALA A 292 -17.08 -19.04 5.37
C ALA A 292 -17.46 -19.97 6.54
N ASP A 293 -16.68 -20.07 7.61
CA ASP A 293 -17.05 -20.85 8.80
C ASP A 293 -17.75 -20.02 9.87
N SER A 294 -17.54 -18.71 9.89
CA SER A 294 -18.10 -17.80 10.89
C SER A 294 -19.64 -17.75 10.82
N LYS A 295 -20.28 -17.75 12.01
CA LYS A 295 -21.72 -17.57 12.15
C LYS A 295 -22.18 -16.14 11.91
N LEU A 296 -21.31 -15.16 12.17
CA LEU A 296 -21.61 -13.74 11.98
C LEU A 296 -21.35 -13.27 10.55
N ALA A 297 -20.45 -13.93 9.81
CA ALA A 297 -20.04 -13.51 8.47
C ALA A 297 -21.05 -13.97 7.40
N THR A 298 -22.26 -13.45 7.47
CA THR A 298 -23.38 -13.81 6.57
C THR A 298 -23.15 -13.30 5.14
N LYS A 299 -22.34 -12.24 4.96
CA LYS A 299 -22.07 -11.58 3.67
C LYS A 299 -20.82 -12.09 2.96
N GLY A 300 -20.15 -13.09 3.54
CA GLY A 300 -18.90 -13.63 3.01
C GLY A 300 -17.73 -12.67 3.17
N MET A 301 -16.82 -12.71 2.20
CA MET A 301 -15.61 -11.92 2.19
C MET A 301 -15.55 -11.02 0.95
N TYR A 302 -15.14 -9.78 1.16
CA TYR A 302 -14.87 -8.81 0.12
C TYR A 302 -13.38 -8.67 -0.12
N PHE A 303 -13.01 -8.46 -1.37
CA PHE A 303 -11.64 -8.23 -1.77
C PHE A 303 -11.54 -6.98 -2.64
N ILE A 304 -10.83 -5.97 -2.14
CA ILE A 304 -10.64 -4.68 -2.80
C ILE A 304 -9.22 -4.62 -3.36
N LEU A 305 -9.11 -4.37 -4.66
CA LEU A 305 -7.83 -4.24 -5.34
C LEU A 305 -7.93 -3.43 -6.63
N PRO A 306 -6.81 -3.07 -7.27
CA PRO A 306 -6.83 -2.42 -8.56
C PRO A 306 -7.30 -3.37 -9.66
N ASP A 307 -8.08 -2.87 -10.62
CA ASP A 307 -8.61 -3.71 -11.71
C ASP A 307 -7.51 -4.40 -12.54
N THR A 308 -6.43 -3.67 -12.76
CA THR A 308 -5.22 -4.13 -13.46
C THR A 308 -4.50 -5.27 -12.75
N VAL A 309 -4.68 -5.39 -11.43
CA VAL A 309 -4.13 -6.49 -10.65
C VAL A 309 -5.08 -7.68 -10.67
N TYR A 310 -6.40 -7.44 -10.62
CA TYR A 310 -7.38 -8.52 -10.66
C TYR A 310 -7.40 -9.29 -11.98
N SER A 311 -7.11 -8.64 -13.11
CA SER A 311 -6.96 -9.35 -14.39
C SER A 311 -5.92 -10.48 -14.33
N ARG A 312 -4.88 -10.35 -13.50
CA ARG A 312 -3.91 -11.43 -13.26
C ARG A 312 -4.44 -12.56 -12.41
N PHE A 313 -5.40 -12.30 -11.52
CA PHE A 313 -6.11 -13.37 -10.84
C PHE A 313 -6.93 -14.18 -11.85
N GLU A 314 -7.58 -13.50 -12.80
CA GLU A 314 -8.35 -14.14 -13.87
C GLU A 314 -7.46 -14.99 -14.77
N ASP A 315 -6.25 -14.53 -15.12
CA ASP A 315 -5.27 -15.33 -15.87
C ASP A 315 -4.89 -16.65 -15.17
N ILE A 316 -4.86 -16.66 -13.84
CA ILE A 316 -4.44 -17.82 -13.03
C ILE A 316 -5.61 -18.75 -12.70
N VAL A 317 -6.71 -18.18 -12.24
CA VAL A 317 -7.90 -18.91 -11.77
C VAL A 317 -8.79 -19.32 -12.95
N GLY A 318 -8.70 -18.61 -14.08
CA GLY A 318 -9.52 -18.88 -15.25
C GLY A 318 -11.01 -18.63 -15.00
N HIS A 319 -11.84 -19.31 -15.77
CA HIS A 319 -13.29 -19.13 -15.75
C HIS A 319 -13.91 -19.59 -14.42
N THR A 320 -14.75 -18.74 -13.84
CA THR A 320 -15.54 -19.03 -12.64
C THR A 320 -17.00 -18.70 -12.88
N THR A 321 -17.90 -19.41 -12.22
CA THR A 321 -19.34 -19.21 -12.33
C THR A 321 -19.77 -17.96 -11.55
N PRO A 322 -20.27 -16.90 -12.22
CA PRO A 322 -20.67 -15.68 -11.54
C PRO A 322 -21.81 -15.92 -10.54
N LYS A 323 -21.79 -15.18 -9.43
CA LYS A 323 -22.85 -15.18 -8.41
C LYS A 323 -23.54 -13.82 -8.36
N ALA A 324 -24.85 -13.80 -8.17
CA ALA A 324 -25.60 -12.53 -8.18
C ALA A 324 -25.39 -11.73 -6.89
N LEU A 325 -25.42 -12.40 -5.73
CA LEU A 325 -25.45 -11.77 -4.41
C LEU A 325 -24.24 -12.16 -3.56
N PRO A 326 -23.78 -11.28 -2.65
CA PRO A 326 -22.81 -11.65 -1.63
C PRO A 326 -23.43 -12.65 -0.64
N GLY A 327 -22.59 -13.45 0.00
CA GLY A 327 -23.07 -14.49 0.91
C GLY A 327 -21.95 -15.35 1.48
N LYS A 328 -22.33 -16.24 2.41
CA LYS A 328 -21.41 -17.21 3.00
C LYS A 328 -20.74 -18.06 1.92
N GLY A 329 -19.41 -18.18 1.98
CA GLY A 329 -18.62 -18.91 0.97
C GLY A 329 -18.48 -18.18 -0.38
N ILE A 330 -18.99 -16.95 -0.52
CA ILE A 330 -18.81 -16.12 -1.71
C ILE A 330 -17.67 -15.12 -1.49
N LEU A 331 -16.79 -15.03 -2.49
CA LEU A 331 -15.79 -13.98 -2.61
C LEU A 331 -16.35 -12.88 -3.50
N SER A 332 -16.55 -11.68 -2.93
CA SER A 332 -16.98 -10.49 -3.65
C SER A 332 -15.79 -9.59 -3.94
N VAL A 333 -15.38 -9.48 -5.20
CA VAL A 333 -14.23 -8.69 -5.63
C VAL A 333 -14.69 -7.34 -6.16
N PHE A 334 -14.21 -6.27 -5.53
CA PHE A 334 -14.47 -4.90 -5.95
C PHE A 334 -13.18 -4.33 -6.52
N THR A 335 -13.16 -4.08 -7.83
CA THR A 335 -11.99 -3.53 -8.49
C THR A 335 -12.09 -2.02 -8.64
N TYR A 336 -10.94 -1.35 -8.55
CA TYR A 336 -10.86 0.11 -8.68
C TYR A 336 -9.75 0.53 -9.63
N SER A 337 -9.95 1.68 -10.25
CA SER A 337 -8.95 2.36 -11.08
C SER A 337 -8.81 3.81 -10.64
N LEU A 338 -7.75 4.47 -11.09
CA LEU A 338 -7.63 5.92 -10.95
C LEU A 338 -8.63 6.58 -11.92
N GLY A 339 -9.44 7.51 -11.41
CA GLY A 339 -10.33 8.31 -12.24
C GLY A 339 -9.56 9.28 -13.13
N LYS A 340 -10.25 10.12 -13.89
CA LYS A 340 -9.62 11.04 -14.86
C LYS A 340 -8.53 11.92 -14.24
N SER A 341 -7.58 12.35 -15.08
CA SER A 341 -6.60 13.38 -14.69
C SER A 341 -7.31 14.64 -14.21
N VAL A 342 -6.75 15.27 -13.18
CA VAL A 342 -7.27 16.47 -12.54
C VAL A 342 -6.22 17.58 -12.59
N ASP A 343 -6.65 18.81 -12.34
CA ASP A 343 -5.73 19.95 -12.23
C ASP A 343 -4.70 19.74 -11.12
N ARG A 344 -3.57 20.46 -11.22
CA ARG A 344 -2.56 20.49 -10.15
C ARG A 344 -3.15 20.97 -8.82
N GLY A 345 -2.58 20.48 -7.73
CA GLY A 345 -3.05 20.68 -6.37
C GLY A 345 -4.26 19.82 -6.01
N LYS A 346 -4.72 18.94 -6.91
CA LYS A 346 -5.83 18.02 -6.66
C LYS A 346 -5.38 16.56 -6.77
N ILE A 347 -6.08 15.71 -6.03
CA ILE A 347 -5.92 14.26 -6.04
C ILE A 347 -7.03 13.67 -6.93
N ARG A 348 -6.68 12.69 -7.76
CA ARG A 348 -7.66 11.99 -8.64
C ARG A 348 -8.66 11.20 -7.79
N ASN A 349 -9.90 11.07 -8.25
CA ASN A 349 -10.87 10.19 -7.60
C ASN A 349 -10.53 8.70 -7.85
N LEU A 350 -11.07 7.81 -7.02
CA LEU A 350 -11.12 6.37 -7.26
C LEU A 350 -12.42 6.02 -7.98
N GLU A 351 -12.30 5.29 -9.09
CA GLU A 351 -13.44 4.80 -9.85
C GLU A 351 -13.58 3.29 -9.64
N ARG A 352 -14.74 2.85 -9.13
CA ARG A 352 -15.05 1.42 -9.04
C ARG A 352 -15.31 0.89 -10.45
N THR A 353 -14.51 -0.09 -10.88
CA THR A 353 -14.53 -0.60 -12.26
C THR A 353 -15.46 -1.81 -12.38
N ARG A 354 -15.32 -2.81 -11.50
CA ARG A 354 -16.13 -4.04 -11.53
C ARG A 354 -16.54 -4.49 -10.14
N ILE A 355 -17.66 -5.23 -10.11
CA ILE A 355 -18.05 -6.09 -8.99
C ILE A 355 -18.11 -7.51 -9.56
N ILE A 356 -17.22 -8.38 -9.10
CA ILE A 356 -17.19 -9.79 -9.46
C ILE A 356 -17.55 -10.61 -8.23
N ARG A 357 -18.34 -11.67 -8.39
CA ARG A 357 -18.69 -12.57 -7.28
C ARG A 357 -18.55 -14.00 -7.72
N VAL A 358 -17.80 -14.77 -6.94
CA VAL A 358 -17.46 -16.16 -7.25
C VAL A 358 -17.61 -17.03 -6.01
N SER A 359 -17.86 -18.33 -6.21
CA SER A 359 -17.72 -19.29 -5.12
C SER A 359 -16.26 -19.35 -4.68
N LEU A 360 -15.99 -19.22 -3.39
CA LEU A 360 -14.64 -19.35 -2.84
C LEU A 360 -14.08 -20.77 -3.07
N GLU A 361 -14.94 -21.78 -3.01
CA GLU A 361 -14.57 -23.18 -3.27
C GLU A 361 -14.15 -23.37 -4.73
N GLU A 362 -14.95 -22.89 -5.68
CA GLU A 362 -14.63 -22.95 -7.11
C GLU A 362 -13.35 -22.17 -7.41
N PHE A 363 -13.23 -20.96 -6.85
CA PHE A 363 -12.03 -20.14 -6.97
C PHE A 363 -10.78 -20.86 -6.45
N ALA A 364 -10.87 -21.55 -5.31
CA ALA A 364 -9.77 -22.32 -4.74
C ALA A 364 -9.44 -23.57 -5.58
N LEU A 365 -10.44 -24.32 -6.02
CA LEU A 365 -10.28 -25.51 -6.85
C LEU A 365 -9.64 -25.17 -8.20
N ASN A 366 -10.07 -24.07 -8.82
CA ASN A 366 -9.48 -23.57 -10.05
C ASN A 366 -8.02 -23.15 -9.86
N PHE A 367 -7.70 -22.46 -8.76
CA PHE A 367 -6.31 -22.11 -8.44
C PHE A 367 -5.42 -23.36 -8.25
N ILE A 368 -5.93 -24.38 -7.56
CA ILE A 368 -5.20 -25.64 -7.30
C ILE A 368 -5.04 -26.46 -8.59
N SER A 369 -6.09 -26.55 -9.40
CA SER A 369 -6.07 -27.34 -10.64
C SER A 369 -5.32 -26.65 -11.76
N GLY A 370 -5.30 -25.31 -11.77
CA GLY A 370 -4.57 -24.44 -12.69
C GLY A 370 -4.96 -24.61 -14.17
N GLY A 371 -4.57 -23.63 -14.99
CA GLY A 371 -4.35 -23.90 -16.41
C GLY A 371 -3.23 -24.95 -16.51
N LYS A 372 -3.56 -26.21 -16.82
CA LYS A 372 -2.58 -27.29 -16.90
C LYS A 372 -1.49 -26.93 -17.90
N ILE A 373 -0.28 -26.67 -17.42
CA ILE A 373 0.92 -26.67 -18.26
C ILE A 373 1.24 -28.14 -18.54
N PRO A 374 1.24 -28.59 -19.80
CA PRO A 374 1.56 -29.97 -20.14
C PRO A 374 2.97 -30.32 -19.67
N GLY A 375 3.15 -31.54 -19.14
CA GLY A 375 4.48 -32.05 -18.76
C GLY A 375 5.47 -32.00 -19.92
N SER A 376 4.99 -32.18 -21.15
CA SER A 376 5.83 -32.11 -22.36
C SER A 376 6.54 -30.76 -22.53
N SER A 377 5.95 -29.66 -22.07
CA SER A 377 6.62 -28.35 -22.12
C SER A 377 7.86 -28.29 -21.21
N LEU A 378 7.89 -29.05 -20.12
CA LEU A 378 9.09 -29.21 -19.29
C LEU A 378 10.11 -30.08 -20.02
N ASP A 379 9.67 -31.20 -20.60
CA ASP A 379 10.53 -32.13 -21.32
C ASP A 379 11.27 -31.42 -22.45
N GLU A 380 10.52 -30.69 -23.31
CA GLU A 380 11.07 -29.86 -24.39
C GLU A 380 12.07 -28.81 -23.87
N ALA A 381 11.74 -28.13 -22.77
CA ALA A 381 12.63 -27.12 -22.20
C ALA A 381 13.93 -27.74 -21.66
N VAL A 382 13.87 -28.92 -21.04
CA VAL A 382 15.04 -29.65 -20.54
C VAL A 382 15.92 -30.11 -21.71
N GLU A 383 15.32 -30.69 -22.76
CA GLU A 383 16.05 -31.08 -23.97
C GLU A 383 16.78 -29.89 -24.60
N GLN A 384 16.12 -28.73 -24.71
CA GLN A 384 16.76 -27.52 -25.23
C GLN A 384 17.92 -27.03 -24.35
N GLN A 385 17.80 -27.09 -23.02
CA GLN A 385 18.89 -26.73 -22.12
C GLN A 385 20.09 -27.66 -22.28
N VAL A 386 19.85 -28.97 -22.41
CA VAL A 386 20.92 -29.96 -22.67
C VAL A 386 21.58 -29.73 -24.02
N LEU A 387 20.79 -29.48 -25.09
CA LEU A 387 21.33 -29.15 -26.41
C LEU A 387 22.20 -27.89 -26.41
N ASN A 388 21.81 -26.86 -25.65
CA ASN A 388 22.59 -25.63 -25.53
C ASN A 388 23.87 -25.82 -24.72
N LEU A 389 23.84 -26.67 -23.69
CA LEU A 389 25.02 -27.03 -22.91
C LEU A 389 26.08 -27.76 -23.77
N LEU A 390 25.64 -28.66 -24.64
CA LEU A 390 26.50 -29.51 -25.49
C LEU A 390 27.00 -28.81 -26.77
N LYS A 391 26.55 -27.58 -27.06
CA LYS A 391 26.98 -26.78 -28.22
C LYS A 391 28.16 -25.84 -27.92
N ASN A 392 28.59 -25.75 -26.66
CA ASN A 392 29.82 -25.09 -26.23
C ASN A 392 30.88 -26.15 -25.87
#